data_AF-A0A9W3BRL3-F1
#
_entry.id   AF-A0A9W3BRL3-F1
#
_cell.length_a   1.000
_cell.length_b   1.000
_cell.length_c   1.000
_cell.angle_alpha   90.00
_cell.angle_beta   90.00
_cell.angle_gamma   90.00
#
_symmetry.space_group_name_H-M   'P 1'
#
loop_
_entity.id
_entity.type
_entity.pdbx_description
1 polymer ?
#
loop_
_entity_poly.entity_id
_entity_poly.type
_entity_poly.pdbx_seq_one_letter_code
_entity_poly.pdbx_strand_id
1 'polypeptide(L)'
;MKRTDDKIRSAIINFDDFDCPICTEPFIAPIFQCDNGHLVCSVCCPKLRNKCPSCAFPIDDKRCRAMEKVLETIRIPCSVLGCTKVLCYGELSAHEKECTLSLCACPVPGCKYTASYKNIYDHYITGHLKGSCWGRPMLDMFTSGMSFSVE
;
A
#
# COMPACT_ATOMS: atom_id res chain seq x y z
N MET A 1 31.61 13.59 -12.56
CA MET A 1 31.50 12.53 -13.60
C MET A 1 30.05 12.46 -14.05
N LYS A 2 29.71 12.93 -15.24
CA LYS A 2 28.41 12.65 -15.88
C LYS A 2 28.59 11.33 -16.65
N ARG A 3 27.92 10.26 -16.24
CA ARG A 3 27.81 9.07 -17.08
C ARG A 3 26.91 9.44 -18.26
N THR A 4 27.45 9.31 -19.46
CA THR A 4 26.78 9.51 -20.75
C THR A 4 26.25 8.16 -21.26
N ASP A 5 25.06 8.21 -21.87
CA ASP A 5 24.30 7.11 -22.48
C ASP A 5 23.86 5.97 -21.56
N ASP A 6 22.80 6.22 -20.80
CA ASP A 6 22.03 5.17 -20.14
C ASP A 6 21.24 4.37 -21.18
N LYS A 7 21.88 3.37 -21.79
CA LYS A 7 21.13 2.26 -22.38
C LYS A 7 20.29 1.66 -21.27
N ILE A 8 18.97 1.80 -21.35
CA ILE A 8 18.01 1.19 -20.42
C ILE A 8 18.28 -0.32 -20.44
N ARG A 9 18.77 -0.85 -19.31
CA ARG A 9 18.95 -2.28 -19.08
C ARG A 9 17.79 -2.77 -18.25
N SER A 10 17.16 -3.85 -18.69
CA SER A 10 16.14 -4.53 -17.91
C SER A 10 16.81 -5.31 -16.77
N ALA A 11 16.24 -5.23 -15.58
CA ALA A 11 16.63 -6.03 -14.42
C ALA A 11 15.38 -6.69 -13.84
N ILE A 12 15.54 -7.90 -13.33
CA ILE A 12 14.52 -8.56 -12.51
C ILE A 12 14.83 -8.17 -11.07
N ILE A 13 13.82 -7.66 -10.36
CA ILE A 13 13.95 -7.19 -8.99
C ILE A 13 12.88 -7.92 -8.16
N ASN A 14 13.26 -8.46 -7.02
CA ASN A 14 12.31 -8.99 -6.05
C ASN A 14 11.85 -7.83 -5.15
N PHE A 15 10.55 -7.53 -5.16
CA PHE A 15 10.01 -6.40 -4.42
C PHE A 15 10.00 -6.65 -2.91
N ASP A 16 9.90 -7.91 -2.47
CA ASP A 16 9.92 -8.28 -1.05
C ASP A 16 11.22 -7.85 -0.34
N ASP A 17 12.32 -7.67 -1.09
CA ASP A 17 13.60 -7.17 -0.56
C ASP A 17 13.51 -5.69 -0.11
N PHE A 18 12.44 -5.00 -0.49
CA PHE A 18 12.15 -3.63 -0.13
C PHE A 18 11.05 -3.49 0.92
N ASP A 19 10.64 -4.59 1.55
CA ASP A 19 9.69 -4.58 2.65
C ASP A 19 10.41 -4.57 3.99
N CYS A 20 9.78 -3.93 4.98
CA CYS A 20 10.27 -3.96 6.35
C CYS A 20 10.11 -5.38 6.92
N PRO A 21 11.16 -6.02 7.46
CA PRO A 21 11.09 -7.40 7.97
C PRO A 21 10.22 -7.56 9.24
N ILE A 22 9.63 -6.47 9.73
CA ILE A 22 8.89 -6.41 10.99
C ILE A 22 7.40 -6.20 10.76
N CYS A 23 7.03 -5.29 9.85
CA CYS A 23 5.63 -5.02 9.53
C CYS A 23 5.22 -5.48 8.14
N THR A 24 6.17 -6.02 7.35
CA THR A 24 5.96 -6.49 5.97
C THR A 24 5.29 -5.46 5.08
N GLU A 25 5.49 -4.17 5.38
CA GLU A 25 5.04 -3.06 4.54
C GLU A 25 6.27 -2.51 3.79
N PRO A 26 6.07 -1.98 2.58
CA PRO A 26 7.11 -1.34 1.79
C PRO A 26 7.87 -0.29 2.60
N PHE A 27 9.19 -0.23 2.40
CA PHE A 27 9.98 0.85 2.94
C PHE A 27 9.54 2.19 2.33
N ILE A 28 9.26 3.16 3.20
CA ILE A 28 8.98 4.54 2.84
C ILE A 28 9.95 5.41 3.64
N ALA A 29 10.51 6.44 3.00
CA ALA A 29 11.39 7.38 3.69
C ALA A 29 10.67 8.01 4.92
N PRO A 30 11.31 8.10 6.08
CA PRO A 30 12.71 7.73 6.33
C PRO A 30 12.94 6.23 6.57
N ILE A 31 14.04 5.71 6.01
CA ILE A 31 14.49 4.32 6.21
C ILE A 31 15.73 4.33 7.10
N PHE A 32 15.75 3.54 8.17
CA PHE A 32 16.87 3.49 9.10
C PHE A 32 17.73 2.25 8.92
N GLN A 33 19.02 2.38 9.20
CA GLN A 33 20.02 1.33 9.02
C GLN A 33 20.87 1.18 10.28
N CYS A 34 21.07 -0.06 10.75
CA CYS A 34 22.04 -0.35 11.81
C CYS A 34 23.47 -0.42 11.25
N ASP A 35 24.48 -0.47 12.12
CA ASP A 35 25.90 -0.50 11.70
C ASP A 35 26.29 -1.73 10.87
N ASN A 36 25.54 -2.82 10.95
CA ASN A 36 25.72 -4.01 10.11
C ASN A 36 24.94 -3.96 8.79
N GLY A 37 24.22 -2.86 8.51
CA GLY A 37 23.55 -2.64 7.25
C GLY A 37 22.08 -3.07 7.16
N HIS A 38 21.51 -3.71 8.20
CA HIS A 38 20.10 -4.11 8.22
C HIS A 38 19.17 -2.90 8.26
N LEU A 39 18.09 -2.96 7.48
CA LEU A 39 17.12 -1.88 7.33
C LEU A 39 15.88 -2.09 8.20
N VAL A 40 15.33 -0.99 8.73
CA VAL A 40 14.07 -0.95 9.48
C VAL A 40 13.30 0.33 9.09
N CYS A 41 11.97 0.22 8.94
CA CYS A 41 11.14 1.37 8.61
C CYS A 41 10.98 2.33 9.80
N SER A 42 10.65 3.58 9.49
CA SER A 42 10.41 4.62 10.50
C SER A 42 9.34 4.29 11.53
N VAL A 43 8.34 3.49 11.15
CA VAL A 43 7.26 3.08 12.04
C VAL A 43 7.72 2.01 13.04
N CYS A 44 8.58 1.08 12.62
CA CYS A 44 9.03 -0.03 13.47
C CYS A 44 10.25 0.32 14.32
N CYS A 45 11.14 1.20 13.85
CA CYS A 45 12.34 1.61 14.57
C CYS A 45 12.09 2.03 16.04
N PRO A 46 11.14 2.95 16.35
CA PRO A 46 10.87 3.34 17.74
C PRO A 46 10.25 2.21 18.56
N LYS A 47 9.44 1.33 17.95
CA LYS A 47 8.84 0.15 18.62
C LYS A 47 9.91 -0.84 19.09
N LEU A 48 11.03 -0.89 18.38
CA LEU A 48 12.20 -1.71 18.71
C LEU A 48 13.21 -1.01 19.64
N ARG A 49 12.84 0.15 20.21
CA ARG A 49 13.74 0.96 21.06
C ARG A 49 15.08 1.23 20.38
N ASN A 50 15.06 1.50 19.07
CA ASN A 50 16.24 1.81 18.28
C ASN A 50 17.30 0.68 18.31
N LYS A 51 16.85 -0.58 18.31
CA LYS A 51 17.73 -1.76 18.21
C LYS A 51 17.36 -2.61 17.02
N CYS A 52 18.38 -3.09 16.31
CA CYS A 52 18.21 -3.99 15.18
C CYS A 52 17.62 -5.32 15.64
N PRO A 53 16.52 -5.79 15.04
CA PRO A 53 15.91 -7.06 15.41
C PRO A 53 16.79 -8.26 14.99
N SER A 54 17.61 -8.10 13.94
CA SER A 54 18.45 -9.17 13.40
C SER A 54 19.79 -9.34 14.11
N CYS A 55 20.39 -8.24 14.60
CA CYS A 55 21.75 -8.29 15.18
C CYS A 55 21.91 -7.52 16.50
N ALA A 56 20.82 -7.00 17.07
CA ALA A 56 20.79 -6.24 18.33
C ALA A 56 21.61 -4.93 18.37
N PHE A 57 22.29 -4.57 17.28
CA PHE A 57 23.06 -3.33 17.18
C PHE A 57 22.15 -2.10 17.22
N PRO A 58 22.63 -0.96 17.73
CA PRO A 58 21.85 0.26 17.73
C PRO A 58 21.47 0.67 16.30
N ILE A 59 20.23 1.12 16.16
CA ILE A 59 19.76 1.86 15.00
C ILE A 59 19.69 3.31 15.46
N ASP A 60 20.81 4.01 15.33
CA ASP A 60 20.86 5.46 15.57
C ASP A 60 20.02 6.20 14.50
N ASP A 61 20.07 7.53 14.47
CA ASP A 61 19.49 8.37 13.41
C ASP A 61 20.23 8.24 12.05
N LYS A 62 20.68 7.03 11.71
CA LYS A 62 21.40 6.69 10.48
C LYS A 62 20.39 6.28 9.41
N ARG A 63 20.01 7.24 8.58
CA ARG A 63 19.10 7.01 7.44
C ARG A 63 19.82 6.37 6.24
N CYS A 64 19.21 5.36 5.65
CA CYS A 64 19.66 4.75 4.40
C CYS A 64 19.19 5.55 3.18
N ARG A 65 19.77 6.74 2.96
CA ARG A 65 19.41 7.63 1.84
C ARG A 65 19.61 6.99 0.46
N ALA A 66 20.51 6.02 0.34
CA ALA A 66 20.71 5.28 -0.90
C ALA A 66 19.47 4.44 -1.25
N MET A 67 18.92 3.70 -0.27
CA MET A 67 17.72 2.91 -0.48
C MET A 67 16.50 3.81 -0.72
N GLU A 68 16.37 4.92 0.02
CA GLU A 68 15.30 5.90 -0.21
C GLU A 68 15.26 6.35 -1.69
N LYS A 69 16.42 6.69 -2.26
CA LYS A 69 16.53 7.06 -3.68
C LYS A 69 16.21 5.92 -4.64
N VAL A 70 16.62 4.69 -4.33
CA VAL A 70 16.30 3.52 -5.17
C VAL A 70 14.78 3.37 -5.25
N LEU A 71 14.08 3.41 -4.12
CA LEU A 71 12.62 3.25 -4.08
C LEU A 71 11.86 4.37 -4.80
N GLU A 72 12.37 5.61 -4.77
CA GLU A 72 11.82 6.73 -5.55
C GLU A 72 11.91 6.53 -7.08
N THR A 73 12.90 5.74 -7.54
CA THR A 73 13.10 5.46 -8.97
C THR A 73 12.28 4.27 -9.47
N ILE A 74 11.84 3.40 -8.56
CA ILE A 74 11.06 2.22 -8.90
C ILE A 74 9.62 2.64 -9.17
N ARG A 75 9.23 2.55 -10.44
CA ARG A 75 7.88 2.90 -10.93
C ARG A 75 7.14 1.64 -11.35
N ILE A 76 5.99 1.39 -10.74
CA ILE A 76 5.20 0.17 -10.92
C ILE A 76 3.77 0.56 -11.33
N PRO A 77 3.20 -0.07 -12.37
CA PRO A 77 1.79 0.12 -12.69
C PRO A 77 0.89 -0.48 -11.61
N CYS A 78 -0.23 0.17 -11.32
CA CYS A 78 -1.28 -0.40 -10.47
C CYS A 78 -1.76 -1.75 -11.03
N SER A 79 -1.93 -2.76 -10.17
CA SER A 79 -2.40 -4.08 -10.60
C SER A 79 -3.91 -4.14 -10.91
N VAL A 80 -4.66 -3.12 -10.49
CA VAL A 80 -6.11 -3.04 -10.70
C VAL A 80 -6.42 -2.84 -12.19
N LEU A 81 -7.20 -3.76 -12.76
CA LEU A 81 -7.57 -3.74 -14.18
C LEU A 81 -8.24 -2.40 -14.57
N GLY A 82 -7.70 -1.77 -15.60
CA GLY A 82 -8.17 -0.47 -16.10
C GLY A 82 -7.56 0.75 -15.39
N CYS A 83 -6.83 0.56 -14.28
CA CYS A 83 -6.05 1.63 -13.69
C CYS A 83 -4.77 1.85 -14.51
N THR A 84 -4.58 3.07 -15.02
CA THR A 84 -3.38 3.45 -15.79
C THR A 84 -2.34 4.17 -14.95
N LYS A 85 -2.53 4.24 -13.62
CA LYS A 85 -1.60 4.93 -12.73
C LYS A 85 -0.31 4.11 -12.58
N VAL A 86 0.82 4.80 -12.66
CA VAL A 86 2.14 4.28 -12.37
C VAL A 86 2.67 5.03 -11.15
N LEU A 87 2.99 4.29 -10.09
CA LEU A 87 3.29 4.83 -8.76
C LEU A 87 4.69 4.40 -8.32
N CYS A 88 5.23 5.07 -7.31
CA CYS A 88 6.40 4.57 -6.62
C CYS A 88 6.04 3.35 -5.77
N TYR A 89 6.97 2.41 -5.57
CA TYR A 89 6.70 1.17 -4.83
C TYR A 89 6.07 1.41 -3.45
N GLY A 90 6.59 2.37 -2.69
CA GLY A 90 6.06 2.72 -1.36
C GLY A 90 4.63 3.28 -1.35
N GLU A 91 4.12 3.78 -2.48
CA GLU A 91 2.76 4.32 -2.61
C GLU A 91 1.76 3.30 -3.16
N LEU A 92 2.26 2.18 -3.71
CA LEU A 92 1.45 1.21 -4.45
C LEU A 92 0.38 0.57 -3.57
N SER A 93 0.77 0.06 -2.40
CA SER A 93 -0.13 -0.58 -1.43
C SER A 93 -1.27 0.36 -1.00
N ALA A 94 -0.95 1.62 -0.70
CA ALA A 94 -1.95 2.62 -0.34
C ALA A 94 -2.89 2.94 -1.51
N HIS A 95 -2.34 3.12 -2.71
CA HIS A 95 -3.14 3.37 -3.90
C HIS A 95 -4.08 2.22 -4.22
N GLU A 96 -3.61 0.97 -4.19
CA GLU A 96 -4.44 -0.18 -4.56
C GLU A 96 -5.62 -0.37 -3.61
N LYS A 97 -5.41 -0.12 -2.32
CA LYS A 97 -6.49 -0.05 -1.32
C LYS A 97 -7.51 1.03 -1.71
N GLU A 98 -7.05 2.23 -2.07
CA GLU A 98 -7.93 3.36 -2.37
C GLU A 98 -8.36 3.47 -3.85
N CYS A 99 -7.97 2.53 -4.70
CA CYS A 99 -8.16 2.63 -6.14
C CYS A 99 -9.65 2.57 -6.47
N THR A 100 -10.18 3.60 -7.13
CA THR A 100 -11.61 3.68 -7.46
C THR A 100 -12.08 2.61 -8.44
N LEU A 101 -11.15 1.99 -9.16
CA LEU A 101 -11.39 0.88 -10.07
C LEU A 101 -11.27 -0.49 -9.38
N SER A 102 -10.81 -0.52 -8.13
CA SER A 102 -10.83 -1.73 -7.30
C SER A 102 -12.26 -2.25 -7.22
N LEU A 103 -12.42 -3.56 -7.40
CA LEU A 103 -13.71 -4.21 -7.26
C LEU A 103 -14.01 -4.36 -5.78
N CYS A 104 -15.12 -3.79 -5.34
CA CYS A 104 -15.66 -3.96 -4.00
C CYS A 104 -16.82 -4.96 -4.05
N ALA A 105 -17.09 -5.64 -2.94
CA ALA A 105 -18.31 -6.43 -2.74
C ALA A 105 -19.39 -5.57 -2.09
N CYS A 106 -20.66 -5.83 -2.42
CA CYS A 106 -21.78 -5.14 -1.78
C CYS A 106 -21.80 -5.43 -0.27
N PRO A 107 -21.93 -4.41 0.60
CA PRO A 107 -21.89 -4.60 2.06
C PRO A 107 -23.17 -5.23 2.63
N VAL A 108 -24.21 -5.45 1.82
CA VAL A 108 -25.47 -6.02 2.29
C VAL A 108 -25.33 -7.55 2.40
N PRO A 109 -25.57 -8.15 3.59
CA PRO A 109 -25.49 -9.58 3.79
C PRO A 109 -26.37 -10.34 2.78
N GLY A 110 -25.77 -11.35 2.12
CA GLY A 110 -26.44 -12.16 1.09
C GLY A 110 -26.46 -11.55 -0.31
N CYS A 111 -26.06 -10.28 -0.49
CA CYS A 111 -25.89 -9.69 -1.82
C CYS A 111 -24.51 -10.04 -2.39
N LYS A 112 -24.48 -10.76 -3.52
CA LYS A 112 -23.23 -11.20 -4.19
C LYS A 112 -22.73 -10.22 -5.26
N TYR A 113 -23.26 -9.00 -5.31
CA TYR A 113 -22.87 -8.03 -6.34
C TYR A 113 -21.47 -7.48 -6.07
N THR A 114 -20.59 -7.55 -7.07
CA THR A 114 -19.23 -7.01 -7.02
C THR A 114 -19.00 -6.07 -8.20
N ALA A 115 -18.54 -4.85 -7.95
CA ALA A 115 -18.25 -3.87 -8.98
C ALA A 115 -17.26 -2.82 -8.46
N SER A 116 -16.87 -1.86 -9.30
CA SER A 116 -16.12 -0.70 -8.84
C SER A 116 -16.88 0.06 -7.75
N TYR A 117 -16.17 0.82 -6.92
CA TYR A 117 -16.77 1.61 -5.83
C TYR A 117 -18.00 2.43 -6.28
N LYS A 118 -17.90 3.14 -7.41
CA LYS A 118 -19.00 3.94 -7.97
C LYS A 118 -20.24 3.08 -8.26
N ASN A 119 -20.04 1.93 -8.89
CA ASN A 119 -21.13 1.04 -9.27
C ASN A 119 -21.74 0.32 -8.05
N ILE A 120 -20.95 0.04 -7.03
CA ILE A 120 -21.42 -0.49 -5.74
C ILE A 120 -22.31 0.53 -5.03
N TYR A 121 -21.89 1.80 -5.00
CA TYR A 121 -22.70 2.88 -4.44
C TYR A 121 -24.04 2.99 -5.16
N ASP A 122 -24.04 3.06 -6.50
CA ASP A 122 -25.25 3.13 -7.30
C ASP A 122 -26.16 1.89 -7.10
N HIS A 123 -25.57 0.69 -7.06
CA HIS A 123 -26.27 -0.55 -6.74
C HIS A 123 -26.95 -0.50 -5.35
N TYR A 124 -26.23 -0.02 -4.33
CA TYR A 124 -26.76 0.08 -2.98
C TYR A 124 -27.95 1.06 -2.88
N ILE A 125 -27.82 2.25 -3.47
CA ILE A 125 -28.90 3.26 -3.49
C ILE A 125 -30.14 2.73 -4.24
N THR A 126 -29.94 2.04 -5.37
CA THR A 126 -31.05 1.61 -6.22
C THR A 126 -31.68 0.29 -5.81
N GLY A 127 -30.89 -0.65 -5.30
CA GLY A 127 -31.30 -2.03 -5.01
C GLY A 127 -31.56 -2.34 -3.54
N HIS A 128 -31.02 -1.54 -2.60
CA HIS A 128 -31.14 -1.81 -1.15
C HIS A 128 -31.82 -0.68 -0.37
N LEU A 129 -31.62 0.60 -0.74
CA LEU A 129 -32.28 1.72 -0.05
C LEU A 129 -33.74 1.94 -0.48
N LYS A 130 -34.17 1.41 -1.63
CA LYS A 130 -35.58 1.46 -2.05
C LYS A 130 -36.41 0.41 -1.29
N GLY A 131 -36.68 0.68 0.00
CA GLY A 131 -37.66 -0.10 0.78
C GLY A 131 -37.40 -0.21 2.29
N SER A 132 -36.26 0.24 2.81
CA SER A 132 -35.96 0.10 4.25
C SER A 132 -36.39 1.34 5.04
N CYS A 133 -37.56 1.27 5.69
CA CYS A 133 -37.94 2.18 6.78
C CYS A 133 -37.15 1.88 8.07
N TRP A 134 -35.82 1.91 8.05
CA TRP A 134 -35.01 1.87 9.28
C TRP A 134 -33.74 2.72 9.11
N GLY A 135 -33.76 3.88 9.79
CA GLY A 135 -32.65 4.43 10.60
C GLY A 135 -31.24 4.58 10.00
N ARG A 136 -30.86 5.86 9.86
CA ARG A 136 -29.51 6.46 9.65
C ARG A 136 -28.84 6.23 8.28
N PRO A 137 -28.31 7.30 7.65
CA PRO A 137 -27.46 7.15 6.47
C PRO A 137 -26.18 6.42 6.90
N MET A 138 -25.99 5.21 6.37
CA MET A 138 -24.81 4.36 6.53
C MET A 138 -23.63 4.90 5.70
N LEU A 139 -23.49 6.23 5.63
CA LEU A 139 -22.50 6.93 4.80
C LEU A 139 -21.06 6.63 5.28
N ASP A 140 -20.93 6.24 6.54
CA ASP A 140 -19.66 6.03 7.25
C ASP A 140 -19.02 4.65 6.94
N MET A 141 -19.74 3.73 6.28
CA MET A 141 -19.19 2.41 5.90
C MET A 141 -18.57 2.38 4.50
N PHE A 142 -18.75 3.41 3.69
CA PHE A 142 -18.20 3.47 2.33
C PHE A 142 -16.91 4.29 2.31
N THR A 143 -15.90 3.87 3.07
CA THR A 143 -14.54 4.38 2.87
C THR A 143 -13.89 3.55 1.77
N SER A 144 -13.45 4.21 0.69
CA SER A 144 -12.63 3.56 -0.34
C SER A 144 -11.48 2.80 0.32
N GLY A 145 -11.39 1.49 0.08
CA GLY A 145 -10.31 0.65 0.60
C GLY A 145 -10.59 -0.22 1.81
N MET A 146 -11.85 -0.33 2.26
CA MET A 146 -12.27 -1.45 3.13
C MET A 146 -12.76 -2.62 2.26
N SER A 147 -11.91 -3.62 2.06
CA SER A 147 -12.36 -4.94 1.62
C SER A 147 -13.09 -5.60 2.80
N PHE A 148 -14.41 -5.73 2.71
CA PHE A 148 -15.17 -6.48 3.70
C PHE A 148 -14.85 -7.97 3.56
N SER A 149 -14.12 -8.52 4.53
CA SER A 149 -14.13 -9.96 4.76
C SER A 149 -15.50 -10.31 5.35
N VAL A 150 -16.24 -11.16 4.65
CA VAL A 150 -17.46 -11.78 5.19
C VAL A 150 -16.99 -12.99 5.99
N GLU A 151 -17.14 -12.95 7.32
CA GLU A 151 -17.17 -14.17 8.14
C GLU A 151 -18.48 -14.93 7.90
#